data_AF-A0AAP7CD61-F1
#
_entry.id   AF-A0AAP7CD61-F1
#
_cell.length_a   1.000
_cell.length_b   1.000
_cell.length_c   1.000
_cell.angle_alpha   90.00
_cell.angle_beta   90.00
_cell.angle_gamma   90.00
#
_symmetry.space_group_name_H-M   'P 1'
#
loop_
_entity.id
_entity.type
_entity.pdbx_description
1 polymer ?
#
loop_
_entity_poly.entity_id
_entity_poly.type
_entity_poly.pdbx_seq_one_letter_code
_entity_poly.pdbx_strand_id
1 'polypeptide(L)'
;MSNAKQEQFDAISEVLAGAVAAVKQAEVPEDLREIAFTEALRHMLVSANGAGEMSRGHHPVSFDDPKNVDDESSKQDLVLENEVLRKIARGTGVPVTDLDRLIFVDEGEPRIAPSGLKLGKNNTERTRAVVAILTVARTFGFDEGETPLEIIREEVQRLRVYDSANFAAHVKGLSGFVVKGSGANRRVQAKATGIEEFPDLVAEITQEL
;
A
#
# COMPACT_ATOMS: atom_id res chain seq x y z
N MET A 1 10.42 41.37 6.38
CA MET A 1 9.81 40.09 5.94
C MET A 1 10.07 39.79 4.45
N SER A 2 11.15 40.29 3.82
CA SER A 2 11.36 40.13 2.36
C SER A 2 12.45 39.15 1.90
N ASN A 3 13.42 38.74 2.73
CA ASN A 3 14.53 37.88 2.24
C ASN A 3 14.15 36.40 2.03
N ALA A 4 13.46 35.77 3.00
CA ALA A 4 13.19 34.32 2.93
C ALA A 4 12.25 33.90 1.79
N LYS A 5 11.32 34.78 1.38
CA LYS A 5 10.44 34.51 0.23
C LYS A 5 11.17 34.66 -1.10
N GLN A 6 12.16 35.55 -1.16
CA GLN A 6 12.97 35.75 -2.36
C GLN A 6 13.87 34.54 -2.60
N GLU A 7 14.55 34.05 -1.55
CA GLU A 7 15.42 32.86 -1.63
C GLU A 7 14.65 31.60 -2.05
N GLN A 8 13.42 31.40 -1.55
CA GLN A 8 12.58 30.27 -1.99
C GLN A 8 12.14 30.39 -3.44
N PHE A 9 11.80 31.59 -3.90
CA PHE A 9 11.39 31.82 -5.28
C PHE A 9 12.56 31.60 -6.26
N ASP A 10 13.76 32.03 -5.88
CA ASP A 10 14.97 31.86 -6.69
C ASP A 10 15.33 30.37 -6.82
N ALA A 11 15.25 29.61 -5.71
CA ALA A 11 15.49 28.16 -5.71
C ALA A 11 14.48 27.38 -6.58
N ILE A 12 13.19 27.74 -6.51
CA ILE A 12 12.16 27.11 -7.37
C ILE A 12 12.41 27.45 -8.84
N SER A 13 12.76 28.70 -9.14
CA SER A 13 13.03 29.15 -10.50
C SER A 13 14.22 28.43 -11.11
N GLU A 14 15.27 28.16 -10.32
CA GLU A 14 16.45 27.41 -10.74
C GLU A 14 16.11 25.96 -11.10
N VAL A 15 15.32 25.27 -10.28
CA VAL A 15 14.87 23.89 -10.54
C VAL A 15 14.01 23.81 -11.81
N LEU A 16 13.08 24.75 -11.99
CA LEU A 16 12.22 24.79 -13.18
C LEU A 16 13.05 25.04 -14.45
N ALA A 17 13.99 25.98 -14.40
CA ALA A 17 14.88 26.27 -15.53
C ALA A 17 15.75 25.05 -15.88
N GLY A 18 16.27 24.34 -14.87
CA GLY A 18 17.03 23.11 -15.04
C GLY A 18 16.22 22.01 -15.73
N ALA A 19 14.99 21.76 -15.30
CA ALA A 19 14.13 20.73 -15.89
C ALA A 19 13.78 21.05 -17.35
N VAL A 20 13.47 22.31 -17.67
CA VAL A 20 13.22 22.73 -19.07
C VAL A 20 14.47 22.52 -19.94
N ALA A 21 15.65 22.85 -19.43
CA ALA A 21 16.91 22.68 -20.16
C ALA A 21 17.20 21.19 -20.43
N ALA A 22 16.97 20.32 -19.45
CA ALA A 22 17.17 18.87 -19.57
C ALA A 22 16.27 18.26 -20.66
N VAL A 23 14.99 18.62 -20.70
CA VAL A 23 14.04 18.12 -21.72
C VAL A 23 14.42 18.61 -23.11
N LYS A 24 14.86 19.87 -23.25
CA LYS A 24 15.31 20.42 -24.53
C LYS A 24 16.59 19.74 -25.03
N GLN A 25 17.55 19.48 -24.14
CA GLN A 25 18.80 18.83 -24.50
C GLN A 25 18.62 17.36 -24.88
N ALA A 26 17.64 16.67 -24.29
CA ALA A 26 17.32 15.29 -24.58
C ALA A 26 16.51 15.08 -25.87
N GLU A 27 16.18 16.15 -26.61
CA GLU A 27 15.43 16.13 -27.88
C GLU A 27 14.14 15.30 -27.80
N VAL A 28 13.44 15.39 -26.66
CA VAL A 28 12.24 14.58 -26.40
C VAL A 28 11.12 14.94 -27.41
N PRO A 29 10.49 13.94 -28.05
CA PRO A 29 9.32 14.14 -28.91
C PRO A 29 8.22 14.95 -28.21
N GLU A 30 7.50 15.78 -28.96
CA GLU A 30 6.55 16.74 -28.39
C GLU A 30 5.51 16.09 -27.47
N ASP A 31 4.99 14.93 -27.87
CA ASP A 31 4.02 14.13 -27.14
C ASP A 31 4.52 13.64 -25.77
N LEU A 32 5.84 13.62 -25.55
CA LEU A 32 6.48 13.13 -24.33
C LEU A 32 7.14 14.24 -23.50
N ARG A 33 7.09 15.51 -23.95
CA ARG A 33 7.77 16.62 -23.25
C ARG A 33 7.19 16.91 -21.88
N GLU A 34 5.88 16.78 -21.72
CA GLU A 34 5.21 17.02 -20.43
C GLU A 34 5.60 15.95 -19.39
N ILE A 35 5.65 14.69 -19.82
CA ILE A 35 6.07 13.55 -19.00
C ILE A 35 7.55 13.67 -18.65
N ALA A 36 8.41 13.94 -19.63
CA ALA A 36 9.84 14.10 -19.43
C ALA A 36 10.18 15.30 -18.53
N PHE A 37 9.41 16.39 -18.61
CA PHE A 37 9.56 17.54 -17.72
C PHE A 37 9.22 17.18 -16.28
N THR A 38 8.12 16.47 -16.07
CA THR A 38 7.69 16.01 -14.74
C THR A 38 8.72 15.08 -14.11
N GLU A 39 9.27 14.13 -14.87
CA GLU A 39 10.33 13.24 -14.38
C GLU A 39 11.67 13.97 -14.17
N ALA A 40 12.03 14.94 -15.02
CA ALA A 40 13.20 15.78 -14.79
C ALA A 40 13.07 16.61 -13.50
N LEU A 41 11.90 17.19 -13.23
CA LEU A 41 11.62 17.89 -11.98
C LEU A 41 11.73 16.95 -10.78
N ARG A 42 11.11 15.78 -10.87
CA ARG A 42 11.19 14.76 -9.82
C ARG A 42 12.63 14.38 -9.52
N HIS A 43 13.43 14.11 -10.55
CA HIS A 43 14.83 13.74 -10.39
C HIS A 43 15.66 14.89 -9.79
N MET A 44 15.41 16.14 -10.18
CA MET A 44 16.12 17.30 -9.63
C MET A 44 15.74 17.59 -8.17
N LEU A 45 14.47 17.41 -7.79
CA LEU A 45 13.99 17.57 -6.42
C LEU A 45 14.45 16.44 -5.48
N VAL A 46 14.58 15.21 -6.01
CA VAL A 46 15.16 14.08 -5.29
C VAL A 46 16.68 14.25 -5.16
N SER A 47 17.37 14.69 -6.22
CA SER A 47 18.81 14.92 -6.20
C SER A 47 19.22 16.14 -5.35
N ALA A 48 18.36 17.15 -5.19
CA ALA A 48 18.58 18.27 -4.27
C ALA A 48 18.44 17.87 -2.79
N ASN A 49 17.75 16.76 -2.50
CA ASN A 49 17.50 16.26 -1.14
C ASN A 49 18.27 14.96 -0.81
N GLY A 50 19.08 14.44 -1.73
CA GLY A 50 19.75 13.15 -1.53
C GLY A 50 20.91 12.96 -2.50
N ALA A 51 22.12 13.16 -2.00
CA ALA A 51 23.31 12.55 -2.57
C ALA A 51 23.23 11.03 -2.34
N GLY A 52 23.16 10.24 -3.42
CA GLY A 52 23.12 8.78 -3.33
C GLY A 52 22.89 8.09 -4.67
N GLU A 53 23.96 7.96 -5.43
CA GLU A 53 24.27 7.03 -6.54
C GLU A 53 23.20 6.07 -7.13
N MET A 54 22.97 6.29 -8.43
CA MET A 54 23.01 5.33 -9.55
C MET A 54 22.82 3.83 -9.29
N SER A 55 21.82 3.24 -9.97
CA SER A 55 22.09 2.04 -10.77
C SER A 55 21.15 1.91 -11.97
N ARG A 56 21.78 1.70 -13.13
CA ARG A 56 21.20 1.42 -14.45
C ARG A 56 20.63 0.01 -14.49
N GLY A 57 19.48 -0.16 -15.14
CA GLY A 57 18.94 -1.46 -15.51
C GLY A 57 17.88 -1.33 -16.59
N HIS A 58 18.31 -1.45 -17.84
CA HIS A 58 17.55 -1.28 -19.07
C HIS A 58 16.95 -2.64 -19.47
N HIS A 59 15.62 -2.75 -19.59
CA HIS A 59 14.98 -3.77 -20.43
C HIS A 59 13.74 -3.18 -21.12
N PRO A 60 13.70 -3.16 -22.46
CA PRO A 60 12.52 -2.73 -23.21
C PRO A 60 11.61 -3.93 -23.47
N VAL A 61 10.30 -3.76 -23.29
CA VAL A 61 9.31 -4.55 -24.01
C VAL A 61 8.21 -3.63 -24.53
N SER A 62 7.98 -3.77 -25.82
CA SER A 62 7.07 -3.01 -26.66
C SER A 62 5.67 -3.64 -26.68
N PHE A 63 4.66 -2.76 -26.67
CA PHE A 63 3.36 -2.79 -27.36
C PHE A 63 2.46 -4.04 -27.24
N ASP A 64 1.30 -3.89 -26.58
CA ASP A 64 0.03 -3.63 -27.29
C ASP A 64 -1.05 -3.16 -26.30
N ASP A 65 -1.65 -2.00 -26.61
CA ASP A 65 -2.85 -1.41 -25.97
C ASP A 65 -4.09 -2.10 -26.57
N PRO A 66 -5.22 -2.32 -25.85
CA PRO A 66 -6.08 -1.21 -25.46
C PRO A 66 -6.81 -1.41 -24.12
N LYS A 67 -6.76 -0.41 -23.23
CA LYS A 67 -7.96 0.17 -22.58
C LYS A 67 -7.57 1.28 -21.62
N ASN A 68 -7.75 2.49 -22.12
CA ASN A 68 -7.58 3.75 -21.43
C ASN A 68 -8.82 3.98 -20.52
N VAL A 69 -8.80 3.44 -19.30
CA VAL A 69 -9.76 3.80 -18.23
C VAL A 69 -9.13 3.90 -16.82
N ASP A 70 -7.92 3.39 -16.56
CA ASP A 70 -7.46 3.16 -15.18
C ASP A 70 -6.28 4.03 -14.68
N ASP A 71 -5.69 4.90 -15.51
CA ASP A 71 -4.43 5.58 -15.13
C ASP A 71 -4.59 6.64 -14.01
N GLU A 72 -5.79 7.19 -13.81
CA GLU A 72 -6.06 8.11 -12.70
C GLU A 72 -6.43 7.36 -11.39
N SER A 73 -7.14 6.24 -11.48
CA SER A 73 -7.47 5.41 -10.30
C SER A 73 -6.21 4.83 -9.70
N SER A 74 -5.33 4.27 -10.53
CA SER A 74 -4.07 3.67 -10.06
C SER A 74 -3.13 4.69 -9.40
N LYS A 75 -3.09 5.94 -9.87
CA LYS A 75 -2.30 6.99 -9.21
C LYS A 75 -2.89 7.40 -7.86
N GLN A 76 -4.22 7.50 -7.75
CA GLN A 76 -4.90 7.80 -6.49
C GLN A 76 -4.72 6.67 -5.48
N ASP A 77 -4.82 5.41 -5.93
CA ASP A 77 -4.62 4.23 -5.09
C ASP A 77 -3.18 4.17 -4.55
N LEU A 78 -2.16 4.46 -5.36
CA LEU A 78 -0.76 4.51 -4.88
C LEU A 78 -0.53 5.61 -3.83
N VAL A 79 -1.15 6.78 -3.98
CA VAL A 79 -1.06 7.85 -2.98
C VAL A 79 -1.76 7.44 -1.68
N LEU A 80 -2.96 6.88 -1.79
CA LEU A 80 -3.75 6.39 -0.66
C LEU A 80 -3.04 5.24 0.06
N GLU A 81 -2.48 4.29 -0.68
CA GLU A 81 -1.69 3.17 -0.18
C GLU A 81 -0.53 3.66 0.69
N ASN A 82 0.28 4.60 0.20
CA ASN A 82 1.39 5.16 0.96
C ASN A 82 0.93 5.81 2.28
N GLU A 83 -0.22 6.48 2.29
CA GLU A 83 -0.79 7.05 3.51
C GLU A 83 -1.27 5.95 4.48
N VAL A 84 -2.01 4.97 3.96
CA VAL A 84 -2.53 3.80 4.68
C VAL A 84 -1.39 3.04 5.37
N LEU A 85 -0.34 2.67 4.63
CA LEU A 85 0.80 1.93 5.17
C LEU A 85 1.52 2.71 6.28
N ARG A 86 1.69 4.04 6.12
CA ARG A 86 2.28 4.89 7.16
C ARG A 86 1.42 4.96 8.41
N LYS A 87 0.09 5.03 8.28
CA LYS A 87 -0.82 5.01 9.43
C LYS A 87 -0.75 3.68 10.17
N ILE A 88 -0.77 2.55 9.45
CA ILE A 88 -0.62 1.21 10.03
C ILE A 88 0.72 1.08 10.74
N ALA A 89 1.82 1.52 10.11
CA ALA A 89 3.15 1.49 10.72
C ALA A 89 3.21 2.27 12.04
N ARG A 90 2.59 3.45 12.12
CA ARG A 90 2.50 4.23 13.36
C ARG A 90 1.67 3.53 14.44
N GLY A 91 0.58 2.87 14.06
CA GLY A 91 -0.32 2.19 14.99
C GLY A 91 0.21 0.87 15.54
N THR A 92 1.08 0.19 14.79
CA THR A 92 1.51 -1.19 15.07
C THR A 92 3.01 -1.31 15.36
N GLY A 93 3.82 -0.33 14.94
CA GLY A 93 5.28 -0.39 15.00
C GLY A 93 5.92 -1.21 13.88
N VAL A 94 5.13 -1.77 12.95
CA VAL A 94 5.65 -2.54 11.81
C VAL A 94 6.30 -1.60 10.78
N PRO A 95 7.49 -1.91 10.25
CA PRO A 95 8.11 -1.12 9.18
C PRO A 95 7.23 -1.05 7.94
N VAL A 96 7.16 0.13 7.31
CA VAL A 96 6.42 0.32 6.05
C VAL A 96 6.89 -0.65 4.97
N THR A 97 8.18 -0.98 4.92
CA THR A 97 8.75 -1.95 3.96
C THR A 97 8.18 -3.36 4.10
N ASP A 98 7.80 -3.78 5.31
CA ASP A 98 7.20 -5.09 5.54
C ASP A 98 5.70 -5.06 5.23
N LEU A 99 5.04 -3.94 5.54
CA LEU A 99 3.63 -3.72 5.21
C LEU A 99 3.40 -3.64 3.70
N ASP A 100 4.30 -3.00 2.95
CA ASP A 100 4.28 -2.89 1.48
C ASP A 100 4.31 -4.27 0.79
N ARG A 101 4.95 -5.25 1.42
CA ARG A 101 5.00 -6.64 0.94
C ARG A 101 3.75 -7.45 1.31
N LEU A 102 2.92 -6.91 2.22
CA LEU A 102 1.79 -7.60 2.82
C LEU A 102 0.44 -7.04 2.36
N ILE A 103 0.33 -5.73 2.20
CA ILE A 103 -0.91 -4.98 2.00
C ILE A 103 -0.73 -4.04 0.80
N PHE A 104 -1.73 -4.01 -0.06
CA PHE A 104 -1.89 -3.01 -1.12
C PHE A 104 -3.32 -2.45 -1.08
N VAL A 105 -3.55 -1.33 -1.75
CA VAL A 105 -4.89 -0.73 -1.90
C VAL A 105 -5.39 -0.98 -3.32
N ASP A 106 -6.63 -1.45 -3.41
CA ASP A 106 -7.31 -1.76 -4.66
C ASP A 106 -8.75 -1.26 -4.58
N GLU A 107 -9.14 -0.39 -5.50
CA GLU A 107 -10.45 0.27 -5.51
C GLU A 107 -10.77 0.96 -4.15
N GLY A 108 -9.75 1.57 -3.54
CA GLY A 108 -9.86 2.23 -2.23
C GLY A 108 -10.02 1.30 -1.03
N GLU A 109 -9.81 -0.02 -1.17
CA GLU A 109 -9.95 -1.00 -0.10
C GLU A 109 -8.62 -1.76 0.16
N PRO A 110 -8.28 -2.11 1.41
CA PRO A 110 -7.05 -2.84 1.68
C PRO A 110 -7.19 -4.31 1.25
N ARG A 111 -6.19 -4.79 0.52
CA ARG A 111 -6.05 -6.17 0.03
C ARG A 111 -4.72 -6.77 0.48
N ILE A 112 -4.67 -8.10 0.52
CA ILE A 112 -3.48 -8.86 0.92
C ILE A 112 -2.66 -9.25 -0.31
N ALA A 113 -1.40 -8.80 -0.39
CA ALA A 113 -0.52 -9.07 -1.52
C ALA A 113 -0.08 -10.54 -1.62
N PRO A 114 0.35 -11.23 -0.53
CA PRO A 114 0.77 -12.62 -0.61
C PRO A 114 -0.32 -13.59 -1.04
N SER A 115 0.08 -14.66 -1.74
CA SER A 115 -0.83 -15.78 -2.01
C SER A 115 -1.33 -16.42 -0.71
N GLY A 116 -2.57 -16.89 -0.70
CA GLY A 116 -3.18 -17.51 0.49
C GLY A 116 -2.38 -18.67 1.08
N LEU A 117 -1.55 -19.37 0.29
CA LEU A 117 -0.69 -20.46 0.76
C LEU A 117 0.43 -20.00 1.70
N LYS A 118 0.86 -18.74 1.61
CA LYS A 118 1.91 -18.13 2.44
C LYS A 118 1.40 -17.52 3.74
N LEU A 119 0.08 -17.57 3.98
CA LEU A 119 -0.55 -16.98 5.17
C LEU A 119 -0.66 -17.96 6.34
N GLY A 120 -0.08 -19.16 6.21
CA GLY A 120 -0.12 -20.20 7.24
C GLY A 120 -0.16 -21.61 6.68
N LYS A 121 -0.01 -22.60 7.58
CA LYS A 121 0.20 -24.01 7.22
C LYS A 121 -1.11 -24.73 6.88
N ASN A 122 -2.23 -24.23 7.36
CA ASN A 122 -3.56 -24.79 7.14
C ASN A 122 -4.62 -23.69 6.98
N ASN A 123 -5.84 -24.05 6.55
CA ASN A 123 -6.90 -23.07 6.28
C ASN A 123 -7.34 -22.29 7.54
N THR A 124 -7.18 -22.87 8.73
CA THR A 124 -7.48 -22.17 9.99
C THR A 124 -6.52 -21.01 10.20
N GLU A 125 -5.22 -21.27 10.10
CA GLU A 125 -4.16 -20.26 10.22
C GLU A 125 -4.28 -19.19 9.13
N ARG A 126 -4.47 -19.61 7.88
CA ARG A 126 -4.62 -18.68 6.74
C ARG A 126 -5.82 -17.75 6.90
N THR A 127 -6.97 -18.29 7.30
CA THR A 127 -8.18 -17.47 7.56
C THR A 127 -7.93 -16.48 8.68
N ARG A 128 -7.24 -16.91 9.76
CA ARG A 128 -6.92 -16.07 10.91
C ARG A 128 -5.95 -14.94 10.56
N ALA A 129 -4.92 -15.23 9.76
CA ALA A 129 -4.01 -14.22 9.23
C ALA A 129 -4.78 -13.18 8.41
N VAL A 130 -5.67 -13.59 7.50
CA VAL A 130 -6.50 -12.66 6.72
C VAL A 130 -7.35 -11.76 7.62
N VAL A 131 -8.02 -12.34 8.63
CA VAL A 131 -8.83 -11.58 9.59
C VAL A 131 -7.97 -10.55 10.33
N ALA A 132 -6.82 -10.96 10.85
CA ALA A 132 -5.93 -10.08 11.61
C ALA A 132 -5.40 -8.94 10.73
N ILE A 133 -4.88 -9.25 9.54
CA ILE A 133 -4.32 -8.27 8.60
C ILE A 133 -5.37 -7.25 8.20
N LEU A 134 -6.53 -7.68 7.70
CA LEU A 134 -7.56 -6.73 7.26
C LEU A 134 -8.12 -5.91 8.41
N THR A 135 -8.32 -6.52 9.59
CA THR A 135 -8.88 -5.78 10.72
C THR A 135 -7.92 -4.71 11.21
N VAL A 136 -6.62 -5.02 11.32
CA VAL A 136 -5.60 -4.03 11.73
C VAL A 136 -5.41 -2.98 10.64
N ALA A 137 -5.37 -3.38 9.37
CA ALA A 137 -5.23 -2.47 8.24
C ALA A 137 -6.37 -1.44 8.19
N ARG A 138 -7.63 -1.86 8.38
CA ARG A 138 -8.78 -0.95 8.45
C ARG A 138 -8.78 -0.09 9.71
N THR A 139 -8.43 -0.68 10.87
CA THR A 139 -8.36 0.04 12.16
C THR A 139 -7.46 1.26 12.08
N PHE A 140 -6.27 1.12 11.49
CA PHE A 140 -5.29 2.21 11.45
C PHE A 140 -5.22 2.92 10.11
N GLY A 141 -5.27 2.19 9.00
CA GLY A 141 -5.17 2.75 7.66
C GLY A 141 -6.37 3.59 7.26
N PHE A 142 -7.57 3.14 7.65
CA PHE A 142 -8.85 3.71 7.26
C PHE A 142 -9.61 4.35 8.42
N ASP A 143 -9.00 4.36 9.62
CA ASP A 143 -9.61 4.88 10.85
C ASP A 143 -10.96 4.21 11.18
N GLU A 144 -11.14 2.95 10.77
CA GLU A 144 -12.35 2.16 10.95
C GLU A 144 -12.21 1.16 12.10
N GLY A 145 -12.91 1.39 13.22
CA GLY A 145 -12.77 0.54 14.41
C GLY A 145 -13.31 -0.90 14.29
N GLU A 146 -14.06 -1.25 13.23
CA GLU A 146 -14.65 -2.58 13.06
C GLU A 146 -14.75 -2.99 11.58
N THR A 147 -14.27 -4.19 11.25
CA THR A 147 -14.28 -4.74 9.89
C THR A 147 -15.50 -5.63 9.66
N PRO A 148 -16.31 -5.39 8.61
CA PRO A 148 -17.40 -6.30 8.25
C PRO A 148 -16.89 -7.70 7.93
N LEU A 149 -17.61 -8.72 8.40
CA LEU A 149 -17.25 -10.11 8.15
C LEU A 149 -17.34 -10.48 6.66
N GLU A 150 -18.15 -9.75 5.88
CA GLU A 150 -18.27 -9.98 4.44
C GLU A 150 -17.00 -9.58 3.68
N ILE A 151 -16.38 -8.46 4.03
CA ILE A 151 -15.08 -8.05 3.46
C ILE A 151 -14.02 -9.14 3.70
N ILE A 152 -13.97 -9.68 4.92
CA ILE A 152 -13.07 -10.79 5.26
C ILE A 152 -13.39 -12.02 4.41
N ARG A 153 -14.68 -12.34 4.23
CA ARG A 153 -15.14 -13.49 3.44
C ARG A 153 -14.72 -13.37 1.97
N GLU A 154 -14.94 -12.21 1.37
CA GLU A 154 -14.53 -11.92 -0.01
C GLU A 154 -13.02 -12.12 -0.18
N GLU A 155 -12.24 -11.65 0.78
CA GLU A 155 -10.78 -11.76 0.70
C GLU A 155 -10.29 -13.20 0.85
N VAL A 156 -10.82 -13.98 1.81
CA VAL A 156 -10.46 -15.40 1.92
C VAL A 156 -10.91 -16.22 0.71
N GLN A 157 -11.98 -15.80 0.01
CA GLN A 157 -12.40 -16.40 -1.26
C GLN A 157 -11.43 -16.04 -2.39
N ARG A 158 -11.05 -14.77 -2.53
CA ARG A 158 -10.04 -14.29 -3.50
C ARG A 158 -8.73 -15.06 -3.36
N LEU A 159 -8.30 -15.27 -2.11
CA LEU A 159 -7.08 -16.00 -1.76
C LEU A 159 -7.22 -17.53 -1.84
N ARG A 160 -8.42 -18.05 -2.14
CA ARG A 160 -8.74 -19.49 -2.22
C ARG A 160 -8.45 -20.26 -0.92
N VAL A 161 -8.62 -19.61 0.23
CA VAL A 161 -8.47 -20.20 1.58
C VAL A 161 -9.81 -20.34 2.31
N TYR A 162 -10.91 -20.00 1.65
CA TYR A 162 -12.24 -20.04 2.22
C TYR A 162 -12.72 -21.46 2.50
N ASP A 163 -12.92 -21.78 3.79
CA ASP A 163 -13.60 -22.98 4.26
C ASP A 163 -15.00 -22.61 4.76
N SER A 164 -16.02 -22.81 3.93
CA SER A 164 -17.39 -22.40 4.25
C SER A 164 -17.97 -23.10 5.49
N ALA A 165 -17.55 -24.34 5.76
CA ALA A 165 -18.04 -25.11 6.90
C ALA A 165 -17.43 -24.61 8.22
N ASN A 166 -16.16 -24.18 8.19
CA ASN A 166 -15.42 -23.83 9.40
C ASN A 166 -15.12 -22.34 9.57
N PHE A 167 -15.43 -21.50 8.57
CA PHE A 167 -15.06 -20.07 8.57
C PHE A 167 -15.45 -19.34 9.86
N ALA A 168 -16.69 -19.49 10.30
CA ALA A 168 -17.16 -18.82 11.52
C ALA A 168 -16.39 -19.28 12.78
N ALA A 169 -15.99 -20.56 12.84
CA ALA A 169 -15.20 -21.10 13.94
C ALA A 169 -13.75 -20.61 13.90
N HIS A 170 -13.14 -20.53 12.71
CA HIS A 170 -11.80 -19.99 12.51
C HIS A 170 -11.69 -18.54 13.00
N VAL A 171 -12.68 -17.70 12.61
CA VAL A 171 -12.75 -16.28 13.00
C VAL A 171 -12.98 -16.13 14.51
N LYS A 172 -13.91 -16.91 15.10
CA LYS A 172 -14.19 -16.82 16.54
C LYS A 172 -13.02 -17.30 17.41
N GLY A 173 -12.19 -18.20 16.91
CA GLY A 173 -11.03 -18.74 17.62
C GLY A 173 -9.77 -17.89 17.53
N LEU A 174 -9.82 -16.70 16.95
CA LEU A 174 -8.68 -15.79 16.83
C LEU A 174 -8.48 -15.01 18.15
N SER A 175 -7.31 -15.14 18.77
CA SER A 175 -6.91 -14.39 19.97
C SER A 175 -6.72 -12.92 19.65
N GLY A 176 -7.09 -12.03 20.59
CA GLY A 176 -6.90 -10.58 20.42
C GLY A 176 -7.90 -9.87 19.52
N PHE A 177 -8.94 -10.57 19.05
CA PHE A 177 -10.03 -9.98 18.27
C PHE A 177 -11.38 -10.33 18.88
N VAL A 178 -12.39 -9.50 18.63
CA VAL A 178 -13.76 -9.74 19.06
C VAL A 178 -14.70 -9.64 17.88
N VAL A 179 -15.59 -10.63 17.77
CA VAL A 179 -16.71 -10.59 16.83
C VAL A 179 -17.90 -9.94 17.53
N LYS A 180 -18.43 -8.87 16.95
CA LYS A 180 -19.64 -8.16 17.37
C LYS A 180 -20.76 -8.34 16.35
N GLY A 181 -21.99 -8.04 16.78
CA GLY A 181 -23.18 -8.12 15.93
C GLY A 181 -23.70 -9.54 15.71
N SER A 182 -24.69 -9.67 14.83
CA SER A 182 -25.36 -10.94 14.52
C SER A 182 -25.69 -11.06 13.03
N GLY A 183 -25.80 -12.31 12.54
CA GLY A 183 -26.15 -12.60 11.15
C GLY A 183 -25.19 -11.98 10.13
N ALA A 184 -25.75 -11.19 9.22
CA ALA A 184 -25.03 -10.45 8.17
C ALA A 184 -24.30 -9.21 8.71
N ASN A 185 -24.72 -8.66 9.87
CA ASN A 185 -24.12 -7.47 10.47
C ASN A 185 -22.95 -7.82 11.41
N ARG A 186 -22.34 -8.99 11.25
CA ARG A 186 -21.20 -9.38 12.07
C ARG A 186 -19.97 -8.59 11.65
N ARG A 187 -19.25 -8.07 12.64
CA ARG A 187 -18.03 -7.30 12.47
C ARG A 187 -16.93 -7.79 13.40
N VAL A 188 -15.68 -7.63 13.01
CA VAL A 188 -14.50 -7.99 13.79
C VAL A 188 -13.81 -6.71 14.23
N GLN A 189 -13.41 -6.66 15.50
CA GLN A 189 -12.65 -5.56 16.06
C GLN A 189 -11.34 -6.08 16.67
N ALA A 190 -10.24 -5.40 16.39
CA ALA A 190 -8.96 -5.65 17.04
C ALA A 190 -8.98 -5.12 18.50
N LYS A 191 -8.47 -5.92 19.43
CA LYS A 191 -8.14 -5.49 20.79
C LYS A 191 -6.66 -5.15 20.88
N ALA A 192 -6.25 -4.53 21.99
CA ALA A 192 -4.85 -4.23 22.29
C ALA A 192 -3.93 -5.43 22.04
N THR A 193 -4.27 -6.61 22.57
CA THR A 193 -3.43 -7.81 22.37
C THR A 193 -3.30 -8.22 20.90
N GLY A 194 -4.37 -8.09 20.09
CA GLY A 194 -4.30 -8.40 18.66
C GLY A 194 -3.47 -7.39 17.86
N ILE A 195 -3.36 -6.15 18.35
CA ILE A 195 -2.50 -5.11 17.78
C ILE A 195 -1.04 -5.35 18.21
N GLU A 196 -0.81 -5.72 19.48
CA GLU A 196 0.51 -6.04 20.03
C GLU A 196 1.14 -7.28 19.39
N GLU A 197 0.34 -8.29 19.04
CA GLU A 197 0.78 -9.52 18.37
C GLU A 197 0.94 -9.35 16.84
N PHE A 198 0.47 -8.23 16.28
CA PHE A 198 0.49 -8.00 14.83
C PHE A 198 1.90 -7.97 14.21
N PRO A 199 2.91 -7.33 14.80
CA PRO A 199 4.27 -7.34 14.25
C PRO A 199 4.86 -8.74 14.10
N ASP A 200 4.59 -9.64 15.06
CA ASP A 200 5.07 -11.02 15.00
C ASP A 200 4.41 -11.78 13.83
N LEU A 201 3.12 -11.58 13.61
CA LEU A 201 2.40 -12.13 12.46
C LEU A 201 2.99 -11.63 11.13
N VAL A 202 3.26 -10.33 11.02
CA VAL A 202 3.86 -9.76 9.81
C VAL A 202 5.23 -10.37 9.56
N ALA A 203 6.08 -10.45 10.59
CA ALA A 203 7.41 -11.02 10.47
C ALA A 203 7.40 -12.50 10.05
N GLU A 204 6.47 -13.30 10.59
CA GLU A 204 6.30 -14.71 10.18
C GLU A 204 5.98 -14.82 8.69
N ILE A 205 5.05 -14.00 8.18
CA ILE A 205 4.62 -14.04 6.79
C ILE A 205 5.71 -13.51 5.86
N THR A 206 6.33 -12.36 6.18
CA THR A 206 7.28 -11.68 5.28
C THR A 206 8.64 -12.37 5.19
N GLN A 207 9.01 -13.20 6.17
CA GLN A 207 10.18 -14.07 6.07
C GLN A 207 10.02 -15.17 4.99
N GLU A 208 8.79 -15.56 4.66
CA GLU A 208 8.47 -16.55 3.62
C GLU A 208 8.19 -15.92 2.24
N LEU A 209 8.28 -14.59 2.11
CA LEU A 209 8.02 -13.85 0.87
C LEU A 209 9.24 -13.74 -0.03
#